data_AF-Q4RBJ6-F1
#
_entry.id   AF-Q4RBJ6-F1
#
_cell.length_a   1.000
_cell.length_b   1.000
_cell.length_c   1.000
_cell.angle_alpha   90.00
_cell.angle_beta   90.00
_cell.angle_gamma   90.00
#
_symmetry.space_group_name_H-M   'P 1'
#
loop_
_entity.id
_entity.type
_entity.pdbx_description
1 polymer ?
#
loop_
_entity_poly.entity_id
_entity_poly.type
_entity_poly.pdbx_seq_one_letter_code
_entity_poly.pdbx_strand_id
1 'polypeptide(L)' 'MSVVGFDLGFQSCYVAVARGGGIETVANEYSDRCTP' A
#
# COMPACT_ATOMS: atom_id res chain seq x y z
N MET A 1 -0.62 -13.19 10.92
CA MET A 1 0.34 -12.18 10.45
C MET A 1 0.00 -11.87 8.99
N SER A 2 -0.08 -10.59 8.60
CA SER A 2 -0.49 -10.19 7.24
C SER A 2 0.74 -10.08 6.32
N VAL A 3 0.57 -10.35 5.03
CA VAL A 3 1.60 -10.09 4.01
C VAL A 3 1.45 -8.65 3.52
N VAL A 4 2.55 -7.92 3.45
CA VAL A 4 2.62 -6.53 2.98
C VAL A 4 3.44 -6.48 1.69
N GLY A 5 2.86 -5.92 0.63
CA GLY A 5 3.54 -5.64 -0.62
C GLY A 5 3.92 -4.17 -0.70
N PHE A 6 5.11 -3.91 -1.22
CA PHE A 6 5.64 -2.57 -1.47
C PHE A 6 5.94 -2.42 -2.95
N ASP A 7 5.39 -1.38 -3.57
CA ASP A 7 5.83 -0.86 -4.86
C ASP A 7 6.66 0.39 -4.59
N LEU A 8 7.93 0.38 -5.03
CA LEU A 8 8.91 1.44 -4.75
C LEU A 8 9.29 2.12 -6.07
N GLY A 9 8.50 3.11 -6.46
CA GLY A 9 8.73 3.90 -7.66
C GLY A 9 9.68 5.08 -7.43
N PHE A 10 10.11 5.71 -8.52
CA PHE A 10 11.01 6.87 -8.49
C PHE A 10 10.36 8.14 -7.91
N GLN A 11 9.07 8.34 -8.17
CA GLN A 11 8.31 9.52 -7.73
C GLN A 11 7.34 9.22 -6.58
N SER A 12 6.88 7.97 -6.48
CA SER A 12 5.94 7.53 -5.47
C SER A 12 6.03 6.04 -5.20
N CYS A 13 5.65 5.67 -3.99
CA CYS A 13 5.50 4.32 -3.50
C CYS A 13 4.03 4.00 -3.20
N TYR A 14 3.66 2.73 -3.34
CA TYR A 14 2.34 2.21 -2.95
C TYR A 14 2.50 1.04 -1.99
N VAL A 15 1.58 0.92 -1.04
CA VAL A 15 1.53 -0.19 -0.08
C VAL A 15 0.22 -0.94 -0.23
N ALA A 16 0.30 -2.27 -0.27
CA ALA A 16 -0.86 -3.13 -0.29
C ALA A 16 -0.73 -4.27 0.73
N VAL A 17 -1.86 -4.74 1.26
CA VAL A 17 -1.91 -5.81 2.25
C VAL A 17 -2.84 -6.94 1.81
N ALA A 18 -2.41 -8.18 2.03
CA ALA A 18 -3.25 -9.35 1.80
C ALA A 18 -4.16 -9.57 3.01
N ARG A 19 -5.46 -9.25 2.86
CA ARG A 19 -6.48 -9.41 3.91
C ARG A 19 -7.87 -9.62 3.30
N GLY A 20 -8.79 -10.17 4.08
CA GLY A 20 -10.20 -10.28 3.68
C GLY A 20 -10.49 -11.13 2.43
N GLY A 21 -9.56 -12.02 2.04
CA GLY A 21 -9.68 -12.82 0.81
C GLY A 21 -9.18 -12.11 -0.46
N GLY A 22 -8.56 -10.93 -0.33
CA GLY A 22 -7.99 -10.17 -1.45
C GLY A 22 -6.76 -9.34 -1.08
N ILE A 23 -6.42 -8.40 -1.96
CA ILE A 23 -5.34 -7.42 -1.78
C ILE A 23 -5.98 -6.03 -1.71
N GLU A 24 -5.65 -5.28 -0.66
CA GLU A 24 -6.16 -3.92 -0.45
C GLU A 24 -4.99 -2.94 -0.42
N THR A 25 -5.09 -1.84 -1.18
CA THR A 25 -4.15 -0.71 -1.09
C THR A 25 -4.40 0.09 0.19
N VAL A 26 -3.33 0.45 0.89
CA VAL A 26 -3.37 1.19 2.15
C VAL A 26 -3.24 2.68 1.87
N ALA A 27 -4.05 3.49 2.55
CA ALA A 27 -3.91 4.94 2.53
C ALA A 27 -2.92 5.39 3.62
N ASN A 28 -2.15 6.43 3.32
CA ASN A 28 -1.25 7.11 4.25
C ASN A 28 -2.04 8.04 5.19
N GLU A 29 -1.32 8.77 6.04
CA GLU A 29 -1.86 9.74 7.01
C GLU A 29 -2.63 10.91 6.37
N TYR A 30 -2.47 11.12 5.07
CA TYR A 30 -3.17 12.14 4.27
C TYR A 30 -4.40 11.58 3.54
N SER A 31 -4.76 10.31 3.78
CA SER A 31 -5.79 9.58 3.04
C SER A 31 -5.48 9.35 1.56
N ASP A 32 -4.22 9.56 1.16
CA ASP A 32 -3.72 9.25 -0.18
C ASP A 32 -3.17 7.84 -0.23
N ARG A 33 -3.24 7.19 -1.40
CA ARG A 33 -2.69 5.83 -1.59
C ARG A 33 -1.27 5.83 -2.13
N CYS A 34 -0.77 6.99 -2.54
CA CYS A 34 0.60 7.19 -2.97
C CYS A 34 1.36 7.95 -1.90
N THR A 35 2.56 7.47 -1.58
CA THR A 35 3.52 8.18 -0.73
C THR A 35 4.68 8.64 -1.62
N PRO A 36 5.10 9.91 -1.58
CA PRO A 36 6.32 10.34 -2.28
C PRO A 36 7.55 9.50 -1.91
#